data_AF-A0A2T0QI83-F1
#
_entry.id   AF-A0A2T0QI83-F1
#
_cell.length_a   1.000
_cell.length_b   1.000
_cell.length_c   1.000
_cell.angle_alpha   90.00
_cell.angle_beta   90.00
_cell.angle_gamma   90.00
#
_symmetry.space_group_name_H-M   'P 1'
#
loop_
_entity.id
_entity.type
_entity.pdbx_description
1 polymer ?
#
loop_
_entity_poly.entity_id
_entity_poly.type
_entity_poly.pdbx_seq_one_letter_code
_entity_poly.pdbx_strand_id
1 'polypeptide(L)'
;MPHALAHATFIISGDSVSPEFWTSYFSVQPSRAITKGQRYQLPSGKLSPRPGKFGLWAVESKAAVRSNYLGPHLQYLKNYLFLPRDDLHELVRKQGGKMAVWCYWMNETGDRTPDVPADIRAMMEAMGGTIEIDEYR
;
A
#
# COMPACT_ATOMS: atom_id res chain seq x y z
N MET A 1 18.82 13.24 -2.92
CA MET A 1 18.30 12.03 -3.59
C MET A 1 17.26 12.48 -4.59
N PRO A 2 17.31 12.07 -5.87
CA PRO A 2 16.24 12.41 -6.81
C PRO A 2 14.89 11.93 -6.29
N HIS A 3 13.85 12.71 -6.53
CA HIS A 3 12.49 12.35 -6.13
C HIS A 3 12.06 11.12 -6.93
N ALA A 4 11.62 10.05 -6.27
CA ALA A 4 11.12 8.86 -6.97
C ALA A 4 9.84 9.27 -7.75
N LEU A 5 9.85 9.08 -9.07
CA LEU A 5 8.73 9.50 -9.92
C LEU A 5 7.62 8.46 -10.01
N ALA A 6 7.83 7.30 -9.38
CA ALA A 6 6.83 6.27 -9.18
C ALA A 6 7.10 5.56 -7.86
N HIS A 7 6.06 5.11 -7.18
CA HIS A 7 6.13 4.05 -6.17
C HIS A 7 4.74 3.48 -5.91
N ALA A 8 4.69 2.28 -5.35
CA ALA A 8 3.45 1.64 -4.93
C ALA A 8 3.44 1.36 -3.42
N THR A 9 2.25 1.44 -2.83
CA THR A 9 1.97 1.12 -1.43
C THR A 9 0.80 0.15 -1.35
N PHE A 10 1.01 -1.03 -0.75
CA PHE A 10 -0.09 -1.92 -0.40
C PHE A 10 -0.66 -1.50 0.95
N ILE A 11 -1.98 -1.40 1.06
CA ILE A 11 -2.68 -0.87 2.23
C ILE A 11 -3.82 -1.82 2.60
N ILE A 12 -3.89 -2.18 3.88
CA ILE A 12 -5.09 -2.72 4.52
C ILE A 12 -5.61 -1.66 5.49
N SER A 13 -6.87 -1.31 5.40
CA SER A 13 -7.47 -0.28 6.24
C SER A 13 -8.91 -0.58 6.62
N GLY A 14 -9.35 -0.12 7.78
CA GLY A 14 -10.70 -0.35 8.29
C GLY A 14 -10.81 -0.01 9.76
N ASP A 15 -12.03 0.01 10.28
CA ASP A 15 -12.28 0.43 11.65
C ASP A 15 -11.72 -0.54 12.71
N SER A 16 -11.71 -1.83 12.40
CA SER A 16 -11.20 -2.90 13.28
C SER A 16 -9.84 -3.44 12.84
N VAL A 17 -9.18 -2.80 11.88
CA VAL A 17 -7.85 -3.21 11.41
C VAL A 17 -6.81 -2.95 12.51
N SER A 18 -6.11 -4.01 12.92
CA SER A 18 -4.99 -3.95 13.85
C SER A 18 -3.66 -4.08 13.10
N PRO A 19 -2.73 -3.12 13.20
CA PRO A 19 -1.41 -3.24 12.60
C PRO A 19 -0.62 -4.46 13.11
N GLU A 20 -0.78 -4.82 14.38
CA GLU A 20 -0.10 -5.95 15.00
C GLU A 20 -0.54 -7.27 14.37
N PHE A 21 -1.85 -7.44 14.13
CA PHE A 21 -2.40 -8.60 13.44
C PHE A 21 -1.79 -8.78 12.05
N TRP A 22 -1.79 -7.72 11.23
CA TRP A 22 -1.29 -7.80 9.85
C TRP A 22 0.23 -7.94 9.77
N THR A 23 0.95 -7.35 10.74
CA THR A 23 2.40 -7.56 10.90
C THR A 23 2.70 -9.03 11.16
N SER A 24 1.91 -9.69 12.03
CA SER A 24 2.06 -11.12 12.29
C SER A 24 1.68 -11.98 11.07
N TYR A 25 0.54 -11.70 10.44
CA TYR A 25 0.03 -12.43 9.27
C TYR A 25 1.01 -12.40 8.08
N PHE A 26 1.56 -11.22 7.77
CA PHE A 26 2.55 -11.10 6.70
C PHE A 26 3.98 -11.43 7.16
N SER A 27 4.24 -11.44 8.47
CA SER A 27 5.59 -11.47 9.04
C SER A 27 6.49 -10.36 8.49
N VAL A 28 5.91 -9.17 8.31
CA VAL A 28 6.53 -8.00 7.68
C VAL A 28 6.27 -6.76 8.52
N GLN A 29 7.32 -5.96 8.74
CA GLN A 29 7.18 -4.66 9.39
C GLN A 29 6.54 -3.66 8.41
N PRO A 30 5.41 -3.02 8.77
CA PRO A 30 4.80 -2.00 7.91
C PRO A 30 5.70 -0.76 7.81
N SER A 31 5.69 -0.12 6.64
CA SER A 31 6.26 1.22 6.48
C SER A 31 5.40 2.27 7.18
N ARG A 32 4.09 2.04 7.28
CA ARG A 32 3.13 2.91 7.98
C ARG A 32 2.07 2.07 8.70
N ALA A 33 1.80 2.46 9.93
CA ALA A 33 0.76 1.86 10.76
C ALA A 33 -0.04 2.96 11.46
N ILE A 34 -1.36 2.76 11.58
CA ILE A 34 -2.25 3.58 12.37
C ILE A 34 -3.13 2.64 13.18
N THR A 35 -3.17 2.86 14.50
CA THR A 35 -4.15 2.24 15.39
C THR A 35 -5.25 3.25 15.68
N LYS A 36 -6.51 2.86 15.45
CA LYS A 36 -7.66 3.74 15.67
C LYS A 36 -7.65 4.27 17.11
N GLY A 37 -7.89 5.57 17.27
CA GLY A 37 -7.88 6.23 18.58
C GLY A 37 -6.48 6.57 19.12
N GLN A 38 -5.40 6.19 18.43
CA GLN A 38 -4.03 6.55 18.81
C GLN A 38 -3.41 7.59 17.87
N ARG A 39 -2.44 8.36 18.37
CA ARG A 39 -1.61 9.22 17.52
C ARG A 39 -0.62 8.35 16.74
N TYR A 40 -0.31 8.78 15.52
CA TYR A 40 0.57 8.04 14.62
C TYR A 40 1.65 8.97 14.06
N GLN A 41 2.75 8.41 13.57
CA GLN A 41 3.81 9.20 12.95
C GLN A 41 3.43 9.62 11.53
N LEU A 42 3.64 10.90 11.23
CA LEU A 42 3.51 11.48 9.91
C LEU A 42 4.79 11.23 9.11
N PRO A 43 4.76 11.35 7.76
CA PRO A 43 5.96 11.25 6.92
C PRO A 43 7.09 12.21 7.33
N SER A 44 6.75 13.33 7.99
CA SER A 44 7.73 14.29 8.54
C SER A 44 8.41 13.83 9.83
N GLY A 45 8.09 12.64 10.36
CA GLY A 45 8.55 12.13 11.66
C GLY A 45 7.78 12.69 12.86
N LYS A 46 6.94 13.71 12.67
CA LYS A 46 6.12 14.30 13.73
C LYS A 46 4.94 13.39 14.08
N LEU A 47 4.51 13.42 15.34
CA LEU A 47 3.25 12.79 15.75
C LEU A 47 2.05 13.54 15.17
N SER A 48 1.00 12.80 14.82
CA SER A 48 -0.25 13.35 14.33
C SER A 48 -0.90 14.24 15.40
N PRO A 49 -1.46 15.41 15.03
CA PRO A 49 -2.12 16.29 16.00
C PRO A 49 -3.42 15.68 16.53
N ARG A 50 -4.06 14.82 15.72
CA ARG A 50 -5.31 14.13 16.04
C ARG A 50 -5.11 12.62 15.98
N PRO A 51 -5.83 11.83 16.80
CA PRO A 51 -5.83 10.38 16.72
C PRO A 51 -6.30 9.88 15.34
N GLY A 52 -5.85 8.68 14.98
CA GLY A 52 -6.31 7.96 13.80
C GLY A 52 -7.81 7.66 13.88
N LYS A 53 -8.54 7.96 12.80
CA LYS A 53 -9.98 7.69 12.72
C LYS A 53 -10.31 6.21 12.45
N PHE A 54 -9.36 5.49 11.86
CA PHE A 54 -9.45 4.09 11.46
C PHE A 54 -8.08 3.43 11.62
N GLY A 55 -8.05 2.10 11.56
CA GLY A 55 -6.83 1.31 11.55
C GLY A 55 -6.24 1.19 10.14
N LEU A 56 -4.91 1.26 10.03
CA LEU A 56 -4.19 1.15 8.76
C LEU A 56 -2.90 0.36 8.96
N TRP A 57 -2.64 -0.55 8.04
CA TRP A 57 -1.36 -1.25 7.90
C TRP A 57 -0.92 -1.13 6.44
N ALA A 58 0.30 -0.66 6.21
CA ALA A 58 0.78 -0.41 4.85
C ALA A 58 2.27 -0.73 4.68
N VAL A 59 2.61 -1.17 3.47
CA VAL A 59 3.98 -1.44 3.02
C VAL A 59 4.23 -0.69 1.72
N GLU A 60 5.30 0.10 1.72
CA GLU A 60 5.70 0.96 0.60
C GLU A 60 6.97 0.42 -0.06
N SER A 61 6.99 0.47 -1.39
CA SER A 61 8.12 -0.01 -2.21
C SER A 61 9.23 1.02 -2.43
N LYS A 62 8.99 2.30 -2.11
CA LYS A 62 9.86 3.45 -2.43
C LYS A 62 11.30 3.32 -1.92
N ALA A 63 11.50 2.75 -0.72
CA ALA A 63 12.83 2.55 -0.16
C ALA A 63 13.57 1.35 -0.76
N ALA A 64 12.83 0.36 -1.27
CA ALA A 64 13.38 -0.91 -1.74
C ALA A 64 13.65 -0.94 -3.26
N VAL A 65 12.91 -0.16 -4.05
CA VAL A 65 12.96 -0.19 -5.52
C VAL A 65 13.44 1.15 -6.05
N ARG A 66 14.49 1.12 -6.88
CA ARG A 66 14.99 2.29 -7.64
C ARG A 66 14.49 2.22 -9.08
N SER A 67 13.27 2.70 -9.31
CA SER A 67 12.66 2.79 -10.64
C SER A 67 11.71 3.98 -10.72
N ASN A 68 11.49 4.49 -11.92
CA ASN A 68 10.47 5.50 -12.22
C ASN A 68 9.23 4.87 -12.90
N TYR A 69 9.12 3.54 -12.92
CA TYR A 69 7.98 2.80 -13.50
C TYR A 69 7.25 2.02 -12.42
N LEU A 70 5.92 1.96 -12.46
CA LEU A 70 5.11 1.25 -11.45
C LEU A 70 5.35 -0.27 -11.46
N GLY A 71 5.58 -0.89 -12.61
CA GLY A 71 5.77 -2.34 -12.75
C GLY A 71 6.75 -2.94 -11.73
N PRO A 72 8.01 -2.47 -11.66
CA PRO A 72 8.96 -2.92 -10.64
C PRO A 72 8.49 -2.79 -9.19
N HIS A 73 7.77 -1.71 -8.85
CA HIS A 73 7.24 -1.50 -7.49
C HIS A 73 6.11 -2.50 -7.17
N LEU A 74 5.24 -2.77 -8.14
CA LEU A 74 4.13 -3.72 -8.00
C LEU A 74 4.64 -5.16 -7.87
N GLN A 75 5.62 -5.54 -8.68
CA GLN A 75 6.25 -6.87 -8.59
C GLN A 75 7.01 -7.04 -7.27
N TYR A 76 7.67 -5.99 -6.77
CA TYR A 76 8.25 -6.02 -5.42
C TYR A 76 7.21 -6.31 -4.35
N LEU A 77 6.09 -5.58 -4.32
CA LEU A 77 5.04 -5.79 -3.32
C LEU A 77 4.44 -7.20 -3.41
N LYS A 78 4.18 -7.69 -4.62
CA LYS A 78 3.70 -9.05 -4.87
C LYS A 78 4.65 -10.08 -4.26
N ASN A 79 5.94 -9.99 -4.56
CA ASN A 79 6.94 -10.94 -4.08
C ASN A 79 7.19 -10.81 -2.57
N TYR A 80 7.26 -9.58 -2.06
CA TYR A 80 7.58 -9.31 -0.66
C TYR A 80 6.46 -9.73 0.29
N LEU A 81 5.21 -9.58 -0.13
CA LEU A 81 4.03 -9.99 0.65
C LEU A 81 3.55 -11.40 0.30
N PHE A 82 4.20 -12.09 -0.64
CA PHE A 82 3.78 -13.38 -1.18
C PHE A 82 2.32 -13.38 -1.66
N LEU A 83 1.98 -12.43 -2.55
CA LEU A 83 0.64 -12.33 -3.13
C LEU A 83 0.54 -13.17 -4.44
N PRO A 84 -0.64 -13.74 -4.75
CA PRO A 84 -1.85 -13.72 -3.93
C PRO A 84 -1.76 -14.68 -2.74
N ARG A 85 -2.61 -14.45 -1.73
CA ARG A 85 -2.83 -15.37 -0.61
C ARG A 85 -4.31 -15.74 -0.56
N ASP A 86 -4.60 -17.04 -0.55
CA ASP A 86 -5.95 -17.57 -0.73
C ASP A 86 -6.93 -17.12 0.37
N ASP A 87 -6.45 -16.97 1.60
CA ASP A 87 -7.28 -16.60 2.76
C ASP A 87 -7.42 -15.08 2.96
N LEU A 88 -6.61 -14.27 2.27
CA LEU A 88 -6.49 -12.84 2.52
C LEU A 88 -7.80 -12.09 2.30
N HIS A 89 -8.53 -12.40 1.22
CA HIS A 89 -9.80 -11.75 0.91
C HIS A 89 -10.81 -11.90 2.06
N GLU A 90 -11.05 -13.16 2.46
CA GLU A 90 -11.98 -13.49 3.53
C GLU A 90 -11.54 -12.92 4.88
N LEU A 91 -10.24 -12.90 5.15
CA LEU A 91 -9.70 -12.37 6.39
C LEU A 91 -9.87 -10.85 6.50
N VAL A 92 -9.58 -10.12 5.41
CA VAL A 92 -9.81 -8.66 5.33
C VAL A 92 -11.30 -8.36 5.50
N ARG A 93 -12.18 -9.11 4.83
CA ARG A 93 -13.64 -8.96 4.92
C ARG A 93 -14.16 -9.20 6.35
N LYS A 94 -13.70 -10.26 7.02
CA LYS A 94 -14.10 -10.60 8.40
C LYS A 94 -13.69 -9.52 9.42
N GLN A 95 -12.61 -8.79 9.15
CA GLN A 95 -12.17 -7.66 9.97
C GLN A 95 -12.81 -6.33 9.57
N GLY A 96 -13.78 -6.33 8.65
CA GLY A 96 -14.40 -5.10 8.14
C GLY A 96 -13.40 -4.18 7.44
N GLY A 97 -12.31 -4.74 6.92
CA GLY A 97 -11.25 -4.03 6.24
C GLY A 97 -11.46 -3.95 4.74
N LYS A 98 -10.61 -3.16 4.10
CA LYS A 98 -10.44 -3.06 2.65
C LYS A 98 -8.96 -3.14 2.33
N MET A 99 -8.64 -3.74 1.18
CA MET A 99 -7.26 -3.76 0.66
C MET A 99 -7.17 -2.97 -0.64
N ALA A 100 -6.08 -2.22 -0.79
CA ALA A 100 -5.81 -1.45 -1.99
C ALA A 100 -4.30 -1.36 -2.25
N VAL A 101 -3.93 -1.20 -3.52
CA VAL A 101 -2.60 -0.75 -3.92
C VAL A 101 -2.70 0.68 -4.43
N TRP A 102 -2.02 1.59 -3.73
CA TRP A 102 -1.91 2.99 -4.11
C TRP A 102 -0.63 3.22 -4.88
N CYS A 103 -0.76 3.73 -6.10
CA CYS A 103 0.32 3.99 -7.04
C CYS A 103 0.54 5.49 -7.16
N TYR A 104 1.61 5.99 -6.55
CA TYR A 104 2.07 7.34 -6.78
C TYR A 104 2.73 7.41 -8.16
N TRP A 105 2.32 8.38 -8.97
CA TRP A 105 2.90 8.66 -10.28
C TRP A 105 3.14 10.16 -10.44
N MET A 106 4.38 10.54 -10.72
CA MET A 106 4.72 11.92 -11.09
C MET A 106 4.99 11.99 -12.58
N ASN A 107 4.23 12.79 -13.32
CA ASN A 107 4.35 12.99 -14.76
C ASN A 107 4.93 14.38 -15.09
N GLU A 108 6.17 14.65 -14.66
CA GLU A 108 6.80 15.98 -14.77
C GLU A 108 6.89 16.50 -16.22
N THR A 109 7.09 15.59 -17.17
CA THR A 109 7.28 15.88 -18.60
C THR A 109 6.00 15.86 -19.41
N GLY A 110 4.88 15.40 -18.82
CA GLY A 110 3.57 15.29 -19.47
C GLY A 110 3.44 14.14 -20.47
N ASP A 111 4.52 13.41 -20.78
CA ASP A 111 4.57 12.33 -21.76
C ASP A 111 4.65 10.92 -21.13
N ARG A 112 4.63 10.83 -19.80
CA ARG A 112 4.72 9.55 -19.07
C ARG A 112 3.34 9.02 -18.72
N THR A 113 3.04 7.81 -19.18
CA THR A 113 1.76 7.12 -18.88
C THR A 113 1.96 6.10 -17.76
N PRO A 114 1.15 6.11 -16.68
CA PRO A 114 1.23 5.09 -15.65
C PRO A 114 0.72 3.75 -16.21
N ASP A 115 1.49 2.69 -15.99
CA ASP A 115 1.12 1.34 -16.41
C ASP A 115 1.06 0.39 -15.22
N VAL A 116 0.02 -0.46 -15.20
CA VAL A 116 -0.19 -1.50 -14.20
C VAL A 116 -0.30 -2.82 -14.95
N PRO A 117 0.65 -3.76 -14.76
CA PRO A 117 0.64 -5.03 -15.46
C PRO A 117 -0.69 -5.79 -15.29
N ALA A 118 -1.15 -6.42 -16.38
CA ALA A 118 -2.44 -7.12 -16.41
C ALA A 118 -2.54 -8.25 -15.38
N ASP A 119 -1.44 -8.97 -15.12
CA ASP A 119 -1.37 -10.02 -14.10
C ASP A 119 -1.59 -9.45 -12.69
N ILE A 120 -1.02 -8.27 -12.39
CA ILE A 120 -1.23 -7.57 -11.11
C ILE A 120 -2.67 -7.11 -10.96
N ARG A 121 -3.26 -6.58 -12.04
CA ARG A 121 -4.66 -6.11 -12.03
C ARG A 121 -5.63 -7.28 -11.78
N ALA A 122 -5.46 -8.39 -12.50
CA ALA A 122 -6.25 -9.60 -12.30
C ALA A 122 -6.06 -10.19 -10.89
N MET A 123 -4.83 -10.23 -10.38
CA MET A 123 -4.53 -10.70 -9.03
C MET A 123 -5.23 -9.85 -7.97
N MET A 124 -5.17 -8.51 -8.06
CA MET A 124 -5.81 -7.63 -7.10
C MET A 124 -7.34 -7.76 -7.13
N GLU A 125 -7.93 -7.89 -8.32
CA GLU A 125 -9.37 -8.12 -8.48
C GLU A 125 -9.80 -9.46 -7.85
N ALA A 126 -9.06 -10.54 -8.09
CA ALA A 126 -9.35 -11.86 -7.51
C ALA A 126 -9.26 -11.87 -5.97
N MET A 127 -8.37 -11.07 -5.39
CA MET A 127 -8.29 -10.89 -3.93
C MET A 127 -9.34 -9.89 -3.39
N GLY A 128 -10.20 -9.32 -4.25
CA GLY A 128 -11.19 -8.30 -3.89
C GLY A 128 -10.58 -6.98 -3.41
N GLY A 129 -9.37 -6.66 -3.90
CA GLY A 129 -8.71 -5.39 -3.68
C GLY A 129 -8.82 -4.45 -4.88
N THR A 130 -8.41 -3.19 -4.67
CA THR A 130 -8.39 -2.16 -5.73
C THR A 130 -6.97 -1.73 -6.06
N ILE A 131 -6.79 -1.14 -7.24
CA ILE A 131 -5.56 -0.42 -7.61
C ILE A 131 -5.96 1.02 -7.92
N GLU A 132 -5.35 1.97 -7.23
CA GLU A 132 -5.61 3.39 -7.35
C GLU A 132 -4.34 4.09 -7.82
N ILE A 133 -4.44 4.90 -8.87
CA ILE A 133 -3.33 5.69 -9.39
C ILE A 133 -3.55 7.14 -9.00
N ASP A 134 -2.58 7.70 -8.29
CA ASP A 134 -2.53 9.09 -7.87
C ASP A 134 -1.49 9.81 -8.75
N GLU A 135 -1.97 10.40 -9.84
CA GLU A 135 -1.15 11.09 -10.83
C GLU A 135 -1.00 12.58 -10.49
N TYR A 136 0.27 13.00 -10.44
CA TYR A 136 0.70 14.39 -10.24
C TYR A 136 1.41 14.90 -11.50
N ARG A 137 1.37 16.23 -11.68
CA ARG A 137 2.05 16.95 -12.77
C ARG A 137 2.99 18.00 -12.19
#